data_AF-A0A945FJR6-F1
#
_entry.id   AF-A0A945FJR6-F1
#
_cell.length_a   1.000
_cell.length_b   1.000
_cell.length_c   1.000
_cell.angle_alpha   90.00
_cell.angle_beta   90.00
_cell.angle_gamma   90.00
#
_symmetry.space_group_name_H-M   'P 1'
#
loop_
_entity.id
_entity.type
_entity.pdbx_description
1 polymer ?
#
loop_
_entity_poly.entity_id
_entity_poly.type
_entity_poly.pdbx_seq_one_letter_code
_entity_poly.pdbx_strand_id
1 'polypeptide(L)'
;VADGIFQRVVKADVESLYPSIMLSNQIHPATDTENSFLPMLEHLTNRRLEAKTNFQKATTETDRTYWDGLQGSYKILINSFYGYLAYGRANFNDYDAAGQITTIGQQIAHSMVNTLKDLGAEIIEVDTDGVYFVAPDNITTETAENALIASISATLPKGIHLSHDGRFKGMISLKAKNYILSDYNNKLTIKGSSLRSRRDERIFRQFITELAPLLIEKNFEGASLAYLDLAHKLQDGQISPEDFCRWERISKKTFSNPNLRRLAKAGEDSKIGDKIAVYQREDGSLARTDFFAHDEDRKYLLRRLHDTAERFHTLFDDAEFKKLFPNVQPKVRNQLTLF
;
A
#
# COMPACT_ATOMS: atom_id res chain seq x y z
N VAL A 1 -9.97 -12.37 -6.39
CA VAL A 1 -9.67 -10.97 -6.06
C VAL A 1 -10.76 -10.14 -6.69
N ALA A 2 -11.30 -9.18 -5.95
CA ALA A 2 -12.40 -8.32 -6.37
C ALA A 2 -11.94 -6.86 -6.36
N ASP A 3 -12.30 -6.14 -7.41
CA ASP A 3 -12.09 -4.70 -7.54
C ASP A 3 -13.40 -4.00 -7.16
N GLY A 4 -13.32 -2.92 -6.40
CA GLY A 4 -14.51 -2.25 -5.89
C GLY A 4 -14.30 -1.49 -4.57
N ILE A 5 -15.41 -1.00 -4.04
CA ILE A 5 -15.48 -0.31 -2.75
C ILE A 5 -16.22 -1.22 -1.77
N PHE A 6 -15.54 -1.62 -0.70
CA PHE A 6 -16.02 -2.55 0.30
C PHE A 6 -16.10 -1.89 1.66
N GLN A 7 -17.11 -2.24 2.45
CA GLN A 7 -17.29 -1.77 3.83
C GLN A 7 -17.15 -2.95 4.79
N ARG A 8 -16.79 -2.70 6.06
CA ARG A 8 -16.60 -3.73 7.11
C ARG A 8 -15.60 -4.83 6.69
N VAL A 9 -14.41 -4.40 6.29
CA VAL A 9 -13.37 -5.30 5.80
C VAL A 9 -12.56 -5.85 6.96
N VAL A 10 -12.35 -7.17 6.95
CA VAL A 10 -11.55 -7.92 7.90
C VAL A 10 -10.31 -8.43 7.20
N LYS A 11 -9.18 -8.44 7.90
CA LYS A 11 -7.95 -9.13 7.47
C LYS A 11 -7.68 -10.29 8.41
N ALA A 12 -7.58 -11.49 7.83
CA ALA A 12 -7.00 -12.65 8.50
C ALA A 12 -5.61 -12.93 7.92
N ASP A 13 -4.68 -13.34 8.77
CA ASP A 13 -3.28 -13.59 8.40
C ASP A 13 -2.80 -14.88 9.08
N VAL A 14 -2.09 -15.72 8.32
CA VAL A 14 -1.48 -16.95 8.83
C VAL A 14 -0.18 -16.59 9.55
N GLU A 15 -0.12 -16.86 10.85
CA GLU A 15 1.06 -16.56 11.64
C GLU A 15 2.28 -17.36 11.16
N SER A 16 3.26 -16.65 10.60
CA SER A 16 4.54 -17.24 10.17
C SER A 16 4.37 -18.44 9.23
N LEU A 17 3.50 -18.32 8.22
CA LEU A 17 3.11 -19.38 7.28
C LEU A 17 4.26 -20.33 6.88
N TYR A 18 5.31 -19.80 6.23
CA TYR A 18 6.40 -20.65 5.74
C TYR A 18 7.21 -21.32 6.86
N PRO A 19 7.71 -20.61 7.88
CA PRO A 19 8.28 -21.25 9.07
C PRO A 19 7.42 -22.37 9.66
N SER A 20 6.12 -22.13 9.78
CA SER A 20 5.17 -23.10 10.35
C SER A 20 5.03 -24.34 9.46
N ILE A 21 4.97 -24.17 8.13
CA ILE A 21 5.00 -25.28 7.17
C ILE A 21 6.32 -26.08 7.28
N MET A 22 7.46 -25.39 7.36
CA MET A 22 8.76 -26.05 7.47
C MET A 22 8.83 -26.95 8.71
N LEU A 23 8.37 -26.44 9.85
CA LEU A 23 8.36 -27.18 11.12
C LEU A 23 7.31 -28.30 11.12
N SER A 24 6.09 -28.07 10.65
CA SER A 24 5.03 -29.09 10.70
C SER A 24 5.24 -30.22 9.69
N ASN A 25 5.79 -29.91 8.52
CA ASN A 25 6.07 -30.87 7.45
C ASN A 25 7.51 -31.40 7.48
N GLN A 26 8.35 -30.96 8.43
CA GLN A 26 9.76 -31.34 8.54
C GLN A 26 10.55 -31.08 7.24
N ILE A 27 10.29 -29.94 6.60
CA ILE A 27 10.96 -29.55 5.34
C ILE A 27 12.22 -28.75 5.68
N HIS A 28 13.37 -29.31 5.33
CA HIS A 28 14.69 -28.73 5.54
C HIS A 28 15.55 -28.90 4.29
N PRO A 29 16.64 -28.11 4.13
CA PRO A 29 17.51 -28.24 2.98
C PRO A 29 18.26 -29.57 3.00
N ALA A 30 18.44 -30.19 1.84
CA ALA A 30 19.15 -31.47 1.71
C ALA A 30 20.62 -31.39 2.16
N THR A 31 21.20 -30.19 2.13
CA THR A 31 22.58 -29.93 2.57
C THR A 31 22.76 -29.86 4.10
N ASP A 32 21.67 -29.84 4.87
CA ASP A 32 21.72 -29.81 6.34
C ASP A 32 22.01 -31.21 6.92
N THR A 33 23.27 -31.66 6.80
CA THR A 33 23.69 -32.98 7.29
C THR A 33 23.75 -33.07 8.81
N GLU A 34 23.86 -31.93 9.49
CA GLU A 34 24.00 -31.83 10.95
C GLU A 34 22.67 -31.57 11.67
N ASN A 35 21.54 -31.57 10.94
CA ASN A 35 20.21 -31.29 11.47
C ASN A 35 20.16 -30.00 12.31
N SER A 36 20.77 -28.93 11.80
CA SER A 36 20.85 -27.64 12.49
C SER A 36 19.71 -26.69 12.10
N PHE A 37 19.13 -26.88 10.92
CA PHE A 37 18.23 -25.91 10.30
C PHE A 37 16.90 -25.80 11.05
N LEU A 38 16.16 -26.92 11.18
CA LEU A 38 14.85 -26.91 11.85
C LEU A 38 14.95 -26.67 13.36
N PRO A 39 15.90 -27.25 14.11
CA PRO A 39 16.03 -26.94 15.53
C PRO A 39 16.33 -25.47 15.80
N MET A 40 17.12 -24.82 14.95
CA MET A 40 17.36 -23.38 15.05
C MET A 40 16.08 -22.58 14.77
N LEU A 41 15.34 -22.95 13.72
CA LEU A 41 14.07 -22.31 13.38
C LEU A 41 13.05 -22.42 14.52
N GLU A 42 12.92 -23.62 15.10
CA GLU A 42 12.03 -23.89 16.24
C GLU A 42 12.45 -23.06 17.46
N HIS A 43 13.74 -23.07 17.80
CA HIS A 43 14.27 -22.28 18.92
C HIS A 43 13.96 -20.79 18.74
N LEU A 44 14.29 -20.21 17.58
CA LEU A 44 14.03 -18.79 17.30
C LEU A 44 12.53 -18.48 17.33
N THR A 45 11.69 -19.39 16.86
CA THR A 45 10.23 -19.25 16.91
C THR A 45 9.72 -19.21 18.35
N ASN A 46 10.20 -20.10 19.21
CA ASN A 46 9.87 -20.11 20.64
C ASN A 46 10.34 -18.81 21.33
N ARG A 47 11.56 -18.35 21.05
CA ARG A 47 12.09 -17.07 21.55
C ARG A 47 11.22 -15.88 21.12
N ARG A 48 10.68 -15.91 19.91
CA ARG A 48 9.73 -14.88 19.44
C ARG A 48 8.41 -14.92 20.20
N LEU A 49 7.86 -16.10 20.47
CA LEU A 49 6.62 -16.25 21.25
C LEU A 49 6.79 -15.73 22.68
N GLU A 50 7.93 -16.03 23.31
CA GLU A 50 8.30 -15.45 24.61
C GLU A 50 8.35 -13.92 24.54
N ALA A 51 9.01 -13.37 23.52
CA ALA A 51 9.10 -11.92 23.32
C ALA A 51 7.72 -11.26 23.09
N LYS A 52 6.83 -11.88 22.29
CA LYS A 52 5.44 -11.40 22.11
C LYS A 52 4.69 -11.40 23.46
N THR A 53 4.85 -12.45 24.25
CA THR A 53 4.21 -12.56 25.57
C THR A 53 4.70 -11.48 26.52
N ASN A 54 6.00 -11.21 26.55
CA ASN A 54 6.58 -10.16 27.38
C ASN A 54 6.19 -8.76 26.90
N PHE A 55 6.11 -8.54 25.59
CA PHE A 55 5.57 -7.29 25.03
C PHE A 55 4.15 -7.01 25.52
N GLN A 56 3.27 -8.01 25.52
CA GLN A 56 1.90 -7.86 26.01
C GLN A 56 1.81 -7.60 27.53
N LYS A 57 2.75 -8.16 28.31
CA LYS A 57 2.81 -7.97 29.77
C LYS A 57 3.56 -6.70 30.19
N ALA A 58 4.29 -6.05 29.28
CA ALA A 58 5.12 -4.90 29.58
C ALA A 58 4.26 -3.71 30.06
N THR A 59 4.61 -3.15 31.21
CA THR A 59 3.92 -2.01 31.84
C THR A 59 4.65 -0.68 31.64
N THR A 60 5.94 -0.71 31.29
CA THR A 60 6.75 0.48 31.02
C THR A 60 6.95 0.69 29.52
N GLU A 61 7.10 1.95 29.09
CA GLU A 61 7.39 2.29 27.69
C GLU A 61 8.73 1.72 27.22
N THR A 62 9.74 1.73 28.10
CA THR A 62 11.07 1.17 27.83
C THR A 62 11.01 -0.32 27.53
N ASP A 63 10.34 -1.11 28.41
CA ASP A 63 10.20 -2.55 28.20
C ASP A 63 9.37 -2.83 26.96
N ARG A 64 8.29 -2.08 26.74
CA ARG A 64 7.43 -2.23 25.57
C ARG A 64 8.22 -2.00 24.28
N THR A 65 9.05 -0.97 24.23
CA THR A 65 9.93 -0.68 23.09
C THR A 65 10.96 -1.79 22.87
N TYR A 66 11.59 -2.27 23.95
CA TYR A 66 12.58 -3.36 23.89
C TYR A 66 11.96 -4.65 23.34
N TRP A 67 10.85 -5.11 23.92
CA TRP A 67 10.21 -6.36 23.52
C TRP A 67 9.60 -6.26 22.11
N ASP A 68 9.10 -5.10 21.70
CA ASP A 68 8.64 -4.87 20.33
C ASP A 68 9.79 -4.98 19.32
N GLY A 69 10.93 -4.35 19.63
CA GLY A 69 12.14 -4.47 18.80
C GLY A 69 12.62 -5.92 18.68
N LEU A 70 12.60 -6.68 19.78
CA LEU A 70 13.07 -8.06 19.80
C LEU A 70 12.12 -9.00 19.03
N GLN A 71 10.81 -8.93 19.26
CA GLN A 71 9.85 -9.75 18.50
C GLN A 71 9.88 -9.43 17.00
N GLY A 72 10.06 -8.14 16.65
CA GLY A 72 10.17 -7.69 15.27
C GLY A 72 11.43 -8.20 14.58
N SER A 73 12.57 -8.17 15.29
CA SER A 73 13.83 -8.72 14.80
C SER A 73 13.75 -10.23 14.57
N TYR A 74 13.17 -10.97 15.51
CA TYR A 74 12.93 -12.39 15.31
C TYR A 74 11.98 -12.67 14.15
N LYS A 75 10.90 -11.89 13.96
CA LYS A 75 9.99 -12.04 12.81
C LYS A 75 10.75 -11.98 11.48
N ILE A 76 11.65 -11.01 11.33
CA ILE A 76 12.47 -10.85 10.12
C ILE A 76 13.39 -12.06 9.94
N LEU A 77 14.11 -12.45 11.00
CA LEU A 77 15.06 -13.55 10.95
C LEU A 77 14.36 -14.88 10.61
N ILE A 78 13.27 -15.20 11.28
CA ILE A 78 12.47 -16.41 11.08
C ILE A 78 11.92 -16.48 9.65
N ASN A 79 11.30 -15.39 9.15
CA ASN A 79 10.78 -15.35 7.78
C ASN A 79 11.91 -15.44 6.73
N SER A 80 13.14 -15.10 7.09
CA SER A 80 14.30 -15.23 6.21
C SER A 80 14.76 -16.68 6.02
N PHE A 81 14.36 -17.65 6.86
CA PHE A 81 14.73 -19.07 6.66
C PHE A 81 14.23 -19.59 5.31
N TYR A 82 12.98 -19.30 4.95
CA TYR A 82 12.44 -19.60 3.62
C TYR A 82 13.21 -18.86 2.52
N GLY A 83 13.45 -17.55 2.68
CA GLY A 83 14.19 -16.76 1.70
C GLY A 83 15.63 -17.24 1.49
N TYR A 84 16.24 -17.80 2.53
CA TYR A 84 17.57 -18.38 2.50
C TYR A 84 17.63 -19.62 1.62
N LEU A 85 16.61 -20.50 1.68
CA LEU A 85 16.48 -21.64 0.78
C LEU A 85 16.42 -21.21 -0.69
N ALA A 86 15.76 -20.09 -0.99
CA ALA A 86 15.62 -19.57 -2.36
C ALA A 86 16.79 -18.69 -2.85
N TYR A 87 17.84 -18.51 -2.04
CA TYR A 87 19.00 -17.69 -2.40
C TYR A 87 20.18 -18.54 -2.86
N GLY A 88 20.47 -18.56 -4.16
CA GLY A 88 21.46 -19.46 -4.78
C GLY A 88 22.93 -19.33 -4.32
N ARG A 89 23.25 -18.38 -3.44
CA ARG A 89 24.59 -18.25 -2.82
C ARG A 89 24.58 -18.58 -1.33
N ALA A 90 23.46 -19.03 -0.78
CA ALA A 90 23.34 -19.50 0.59
C ALA A 90 23.96 -20.90 0.75
N ASN A 91 24.53 -21.18 1.92
CA ASN A 91 25.07 -22.51 2.24
C ASN A 91 23.98 -23.58 2.32
N PHE A 92 22.77 -23.19 2.73
CA PHE A 92 21.61 -24.05 2.78
C PHE A 92 20.60 -23.75 1.67
N ASN A 93 21.07 -23.31 0.51
CA ASN A 93 20.20 -23.13 -0.66
C ASN A 93 19.58 -24.47 -1.07
N ASP A 94 18.27 -24.48 -1.26
CA ASP A 94 17.51 -25.64 -1.73
C ASP A 94 16.21 -25.15 -2.40
N TYR A 95 16.23 -25.06 -3.73
CA TYR A 95 15.10 -24.58 -4.51
C TYR A 95 13.91 -25.55 -4.50
N ASP A 96 14.17 -26.85 -4.36
CA ASP A 96 13.12 -27.87 -4.33
C ASP A 96 12.37 -27.81 -3.00
N ALA A 97 13.08 -27.68 -1.88
CA ALA A 97 12.48 -27.44 -0.57
C ALA A 97 11.64 -26.15 -0.57
N ALA A 98 12.15 -25.05 -1.15
CA ALA A 98 11.39 -23.81 -1.31
C ALA A 98 10.12 -23.99 -2.18
N GLY A 99 10.20 -24.79 -3.24
CA GLY A 99 9.06 -25.15 -4.10
C GLY A 99 7.99 -25.96 -3.37
N GLN A 100 8.40 -26.91 -2.51
CA GLN A 100 7.47 -27.68 -1.69
C GLN A 100 6.74 -26.78 -0.68
N ILE A 101 7.47 -25.91 0.02
CA ILE A 101 6.89 -24.98 1.00
C ILE A 101 5.87 -24.04 0.34
N THR A 102 6.19 -23.49 -0.83
CA THR A 102 5.28 -22.60 -1.57
C THR A 102 4.03 -23.34 -2.06
N THR A 103 4.17 -24.58 -2.51
CA THR A 103 3.04 -25.42 -2.93
C THR A 103 2.07 -25.67 -1.77
N ILE A 104 2.59 -26.05 -0.60
CA ILE A 104 1.78 -26.26 0.61
C ILE A 104 1.14 -24.93 1.06
N GLY A 105 1.89 -23.83 1.00
CA GLY A 105 1.38 -22.50 1.32
C GLY A 105 0.19 -22.09 0.46
N GLN A 106 0.27 -22.34 -0.85
CA GLN A 106 -0.84 -22.11 -1.78
C GLN A 106 -2.05 -22.98 -1.46
N GLN A 107 -1.86 -24.27 -1.14
CA GLN A 107 -2.94 -25.17 -0.76
C GLN A 107 -3.67 -24.69 0.51
N ILE A 108 -2.92 -24.23 1.52
CA ILE A 108 -3.49 -23.64 2.74
C ILE A 108 -4.29 -22.38 2.42
N ALA A 109 -3.73 -21.46 1.61
CA ALA A 109 -4.42 -20.23 1.22
C ALA A 109 -5.72 -20.53 0.45
N HIS A 110 -5.69 -21.49 -0.48
CA HIS A 110 -6.88 -21.95 -1.20
C HIS A 110 -7.94 -22.55 -0.28
N SER A 111 -7.53 -23.41 0.66
CA SER A 111 -8.45 -23.99 1.66
C SER A 111 -9.13 -22.91 2.50
N MET A 112 -8.34 -21.96 3.04
CA MET A 112 -8.86 -20.82 3.81
C MET A 112 -9.87 -19.99 3.01
N VAL A 113 -9.54 -19.66 1.76
CA VAL A 113 -10.42 -18.90 0.86
C VAL A 113 -11.73 -19.63 0.60
N ASN A 114 -11.70 -20.94 0.39
CA ASN A 114 -12.90 -21.74 0.18
C ASN A 114 -13.75 -21.80 1.44
N THR A 115 -13.17 -22.07 2.61
CA THR A 115 -13.89 -22.09 3.89
C THR A 115 -14.55 -20.74 4.17
N LEU A 116 -13.87 -19.62 3.93
CA LEU A 116 -14.45 -18.29 4.08
C LEU A 116 -15.66 -18.08 3.16
N LYS A 117 -15.56 -18.49 1.89
CA LYS A 117 -16.66 -18.41 0.94
C LYS A 117 -17.86 -19.28 1.33
N ASP A 118 -17.61 -20.51 1.78
CA ASP A 118 -18.65 -21.43 2.25
C ASP A 118 -19.40 -20.87 3.47
N LEU A 119 -18.72 -20.07 4.28
CA LEU A 119 -19.30 -19.34 5.42
C LEU A 119 -19.99 -18.03 5.01
N GLY A 120 -20.01 -17.68 3.71
CA GLY A 120 -20.68 -16.50 3.17
C GLY A 120 -19.84 -15.22 3.17
N ALA A 121 -18.52 -15.31 3.34
CA ALA A 121 -17.63 -14.16 3.25
C ALA A 121 -17.35 -13.76 1.80
N GLU A 122 -17.25 -12.46 1.54
CA GLU A 122 -16.85 -11.93 0.23
C GLU A 122 -15.34 -11.70 0.21
N ILE A 123 -14.62 -12.48 -0.59
CA ILE A 123 -13.16 -12.39 -0.70
C ILE A 123 -12.75 -11.22 -1.60
N ILE A 124 -12.01 -10.27 -1.03
CA ILE A 124 -11.54 -9.07 -1.73
C ILE A 124 -10.16 -9.32 -2.30
N GLU A 125 -9.17 -9.63 -1.46
CA GLU A 125 -7.76 -9.72 -1.83
C GLU A 125 -7.11 -10.89 -1.07
N VAL A 126 -6.22 -11.64 -1.73
CA VAL A 126 -5.42 -12.68 -1.11
C VAL A 126 -3.96 -12.38 -1.42
N ASP A 127 -3.13 -12.19 -0.39
CA ASP A 127 -1.67 -12.10 -0.52
C ASP A 127 -1.03 -13.42 -0.04
N THR A 128 0.29 -13.43 0.07
CA THR A 128 1.13 -14.61 0.37
C THR A 128 0.65 -15.40 1.60
N ASP A 129 0.26 -14.70 2.66
CA ASP A 129 -0.08 -15.25 3.97
C ASP A 129 -1.38 -14.68 4.56
N GLY A 130 -2.09 -13.80 3.85
CA GLY A 130 -3.27 -13.13 4.39
C GLY A 130 -4.40 -12.93 3.38
N VAL A 131 -5.61 -12.76 3.91
CA VAL A 131 -6.83 -12.55 3.13
C VAL A 131 -7.61 -11.36 3.68
N TYR A 132 -8.00 -10.47 2.77
CA TYR A 132 -8.97 -9.41 3.03
C TYR A 132 -10.34 -9.86 2.55
N PHE A 133 -11.35 -9.73 3.40
CA PHE A 133 -12.71 -10.14 3.08
C PHE A 133 -13.75 -9.28 3.80
N VAL A 134 -14.96 -9.20 3.25
CA VAL A 134 -16.13 -8.74 3.99
C VAL A 134 -16.70 -9.95 4.73
N ALA A 135 -16.82 -9.82 6.06
CA ALA A 135 -17.40 -10.88 6.88
C ALA A 135 -18.90 -11.07 6.54
N PRO A 136 -19.47 -12.27 6.78
CA PRO A 136 -20.90 -12.51 6.60
C PRO A 136 -21.76 -11.48 7.35
N ASP A 137 -22.96 -11.17 6.86
CA ASP A 137 -23.77 -10.06 7.38
C ASP A 137 -24.12 -10.16 8.87
N ASN A 138 -24.17 -11.37 9.43
CA ASN A 138 -24.39 -11.63 10.85
C ASN A 138 -23.15 -11.41 11.73
N ILE A 139 -21.97 -11.18 11.13
CA ILE A 139 -20.69 -10.98 11.81
C ILE A 139 -20.30 -9.50 11.71
N THR A 140 -20.72 -8.72 12.69
CA THR A 140 -20.57 -7.24 12.69
C THR A 140 -19.74 -6.69 13.82
N THR A 141 -19.24 -7.54 14.73
CA THR A 141 -18.42 -7.15 15.88
C THR A 141 -17.06 -7.80 15.81
N GLU A 142 -16.04 -7.14 16.36
CA GLU A 142 -14.68 -7.67 16.40
C GLU A 142 -14.62 -9.01 17.15
N THR A 143 -15.42 -9.19 18.20
CA THR A 143 -15.53 -10.47 18.91
C THR A 143 -16.06 -11.59 18.01
N ALA A 144 -17.08 -11.29 17.19
CA ALA A 144 -17.64 -12.27 16.25
C ALA A 144 -16.66 -12.57 15.10
N GLU A 145 -15.92 -11.57 14.62
CA GLU A 145 -14.86 -11.75 13.63
C GLU A 145 -13.73 -12.64 14.17
N ASN A 146 -13.30 -12.41 15.41
CA ASN A 146 -12.31 -13.27 16.08
C ASN A 146 -12.81 -14.71 16.22
N ALA A 147 -14.08 -14.91 16.59
CA ALA A 147 -14.67 -16.24 16.69
C ALA A 147 -14.73 -16.95 15.33
N LEU A 148 -15.09 -16.23 14.25
CA LEU A 148 -15.06 -16.74 12.89
C LEU A 148 -13.64 -17.18 12.51
N ILE A 149 -12.63 -16.32 12.69
CA ILE A 149 -11.24 -16.64 12.35
C ILE A 149 -10.72 -17.82 13.18
N ALA A 150 -11.04 -17.88 14.48
CA ALA A 150 -10.68 -19.00 15.34
C ALA A 150 -11.29 -20.32 14.87
N SER A 151 -12.57 -20.31 14.44
CA SER A 151 -13.24 -21.50 13.91
C SER A 151 -12.57 -22.03 12.63
N ILE A 152 -12.14 -21.12 11.74
CA ILE A 152 -11.41 -21.49 10.52
C ILE A 152 -10.03 -21.99 10.88
N SER A 153 -9.32 -21.32 11.80
CA SER A 153 -8.00 -21.75 12.27
C SER A 153 -8.02 -23.18 12.84
N ALA A 154 -9.12 -23.61 13.47
CA ALA A 154 -9.26 -24.96 14.00
C ALA A 154 -9.38 -26.04 12.91
N THR A 155 -9.74 -25.66 11.68
CA THR A 155 -9.82 -26.59 10.53
C THR A 155 -8.50 -26.72 9.77
N LEU A 156 -7.52 -25.85 10.05
CA LEU A 156 -6.24 -25.86 9.35
C LEU A 156 -5.31 -26.96 9.87
N PRO A 157 -4.29 -27.35 9.07
CA PRO A 157 -3.29 -28.33 9.49
C PRO A 157 -2.61 -27.94 10.81
N LYS A 158 -2.20 -28.95 11.58
CA LYS A 158 -1.51 -28.74 12.86
C LYS A 158 -0.29 -27.82 12.69
N GLY A 159 -0.19 -26.82 13.56
CA GLY A 159 0.89 -25.82 13.55
C GLY A 159 0.62 -24.60 12.66
N ILE A 160 -0.47 -24.61 11.90
CA ILE A 160 -0.91 -23.44 11.13
C ILE A 160 -2.01 -22.73 11.91
N HIS A 161 -1.77 -21.45 12.20
CA HIS A 161 -2.70 -20.63 12.98
C HIS A 161 -3.08 -19.38 12.20
N LEU A 162 -4.39 -19.10 12.13
CA LEU A 162 -4.89 -17.84 11.64
C LEU A 162 -5.08 -16.86 12.79
N SER A 163 -4.74 -15.62 12.52
CA SER A 163 -4.90 -14.48 13.42
C SER A 163 -5.82 -13.44 12.79
N HIS A 164 -6.59 -12.77 13.63
CA HIS A 164 -7.24 -11.51 13.26
C HIS A 164 -6.15 -10.43 13.22
N ASP A 165 -5.83 -9.95 12.02
CA ASP A 165 -4.73 -9.00 11.77
C ASP A 165 -5.21 -7.61 11.36
N GLY A 166 -6.53 -7.40 11.31
CA GLY A 166 -7.06 -6.08 11.06
C GLY A 166 -8.56 -6.03 10.84
N ARG A 167 -9.14 -4.91 11.25
CA ARG A 167 -10.54 -4.56 11.05
C ARG A 167 -10.62 -3.13 10.53
N PHE A 168 -11.35 -2.95 9.44
CA PHE A 168 -11.38 -1.72 8.67
C PHE A 168 -12.81 -1.29 8.39
N LYS A 169 -13.07 0.02 8.51
CA LYS A 169 -14.34 0.64 8.13
C LYS A 169 -14.66 0.39 6.66
N GLY A 170 -13.64 0.45 5.80
CA GLY A 170 -13.76 0.03 4.42
C GLY A 170 -12.44 -0.02 3.66
N MET A 171 -12.53 -0.50 2.43
CA MET A 171 -11.42 -0.71 1.50
C MET A 171 -11.81 -0.27 0.10
N ILE A 172 -10.90 0.41 -0.59
CA ILE A 172 -10.94 0.59 -2.04
C ILE A 172 -9.93 -0.39 -2.62
N SER A 173 -10.39 -1.39 -3.35
CA SER A 173 -9.55 -2.36 -4.07
C SER A 173 -9.58 -2.04 -5.55
N LEU A 174 -8.42 -1.73 -6.15
CA LEU A 174 -8.33 -1.40 -7.59
C LEU A 174 -7.75 -2.52 -8.43
N LYS A 175 -6.81 -3.26 -7.85
CA LYS A 175 -6.13 -4.44 -8.40
C LYS A 175 -5.24 -5.04 -7.31
N ALA A 176 -4.70 -6.22 -7.57
CA ALA A 176 -3.74 -6.86 -6.67
C ALA A 176 -2.63 -5.91 -6.20
N LYS A 177 -2.40 -5.85 -4.88
CA LYS A 177 -1.46 -4.98 -4.16
C LYS A 177 -1.66 -3.48 -4.37
N ASN A 178 -2.86 -3.07 -4.79
CA ASN A 178 -3.22 -1.69 -5.05
C ASN A 178 -4.57 -1.36 -4.41
N TYR A 179 -4.50 -0.87 -3.18
CA TYR A 179 -5.69 -0.64 -2.39
C TYR A 179 -5.49 0.45 -1.34
N ILE A 180 -6.60 1.00 -0.86
CA ILE A 180 -6.66 1.94 0.27
C ILE A 180 -7.53 1.30 1.34
N LEU A 181 -7.04 1.24 2.57
CA LEU A 181 -7.81 0.84 3.75
C LEU A 181 -8.09 2.06 4.61
N SER A 182 -9.30 2.16 5.16
CA SER A 182 -9.63 3.08 6.24
C SER A 182 -9.96 2.29 7.49
N ASP A 183 -9.25 2.54 8.59
CA ASP A 183 -9.66 2.02 9.89
C ASP A 183 -10.87 2.79 10.46
N TYR A 184 -11.35 2.37 11.63
CA TYR A 184 -12.48 3.00 12.32
C TYR A 184 -12.13 4.36 12.95
N ASN A 185 -10.85 4.74 13.00
CA ASN A 185 -10.38 6.06 13.42
C ASN A 185 -10.12 6.99 12.22
N ASN A 186 -10.57 6.60 11.01
CA ASN A 186 -10.34 7.29 9.73
C ASN A 186 -8.85 7.43 9.35
N LYS A 187 -7.97 6.59 9.90
CA LYS A 187 -6.58 6.52 9.46
C LYS A 187 -6.49 5.68 8.19
N LEU A 188 -5.87 6.26 7.16
CA LEU A 188 -5.70 5.60 5.88
C LEU A 188 -4.39 4.82 5.78
N THR A 189 -4.47 3.61 5.24
CA THR A 189 -3.32 2.82 4.78
C THR A 189 -3.41 2.66 3.26
N ILE A 190 -2.50 3.33 2.55
CA ILE A 190 -2.45 3.30 1.08
C ILE A 190 -1.33 2.35 0.64
N LYS A 191 -1.66 1.35 -0.17
CA LYS A 191 -0.74 0.36 -0.73
C LYS A 191 -0.77 0.40 -2.26
N GLY A 192 0.40 0.22 -2.87
CA GLY A 192 0.55 0.16 -4.32
C GLY A 192 1.09 1.45 -4.95
N SER A 193 1.96 1.28 -5.95
CA SER A 193 2.69 2.38 -6.59
C SER A 193 1.83 3.30 -7.45
N SER A 194 0.73 2.80 -8.02
CA SER A 194 -0.22 3.63 -8.77
C SER A 194 -1.07 4.54 -7.89
N LEU A 195 -1.37 4.16 -6.65
CA LEU A 195 -2.07 5.02 -5.71
C LEU A 195 -1.14 6.04 -5.03
N ARG A 196 0.12 5.67 -4.82
CA ARG A 196 1.08 6.56 -4.16
C ARG A 196 2.46 6.46 -4.79
N SER A 197 2.75 7.38 -5.69
CA SER A 197 4.10 7.56 -6.21
C SER A 197 4.85 8.64 -5.41
N ARG A 198 6.15 8.42 -5.17
CA ARG A 198 7.04 9.45 -4.60
C ARG A 198 7.19 10.67 -5.53
N ARG A 199 6.85 10.51 -6.81
CA ARG A 199 6.92 11.57 -7.83
C ARG A 199 5.65 12.39 -7.94
N ASP A 200 4.56 11.96 -7.29
CA ASP A 200 3.31 12.72 -7.30
C ASP A 200 3.48 14.00 -6.49
N GLU A 201 3.01 15.10 -7.08
CA GLU A 201 2.86 16.38 -6.42
C GLU A 201 2.05 16.21 -5.11
N ARG A 202 2.38 16.97 -4.06
CA ARG A 202 1.77 16.79 -2.74
C ARG A 202 0.26 16.99 -2.78
N ILE A 203 -0.22 17.96 -3.55
CA ILE A 203 -1.64 18.27 -3.69
C ILE A 203 -2.47 17.09 -4.21
N PHE A 204 -1.94 16.30 -5.16
CA PHE A 204 -2.66 15.12 -5.68
C PHE A 204 -2.64 13.95 -4.70
N ARG A 205 -1.60 13.83 -3.87
CA ARG A 205 -1.57 12.86 -2.76
C ARG A 205 -2.56 13.23 -1.64
N GLN A 206 -2.72 14.54 -1.38
CA GLN A 206 -3.74 15.04 -0.47
C GLN A 206 -5.13 14.79 -1.03
N PHE A 207 -5.36 15.07 -2.31
CA PHE A 207 -6.62 14.77 -2.98
C PHE A 207 -7.03 13.29 -2.84
N ILE A 208 -6.12 12.33 -3.04
CA ILE A 208 -6.42 10.90 -2.80
C ILE A 208 -6.84 10.63 -1.34
N THR A 209 -6.21 11.31 -0.39
CA THR A 209 -6.49 11.16 1.05
C THR A 209 -7.84 11.76 1.42
N GLU A 210 -8.26 12.84 0.76
CA GLU A 210 -9.58 13.45 0.93
C GLU A 210 -10.68 12.65 0.21
N LEU A 211 -10.36 12.12 -0.98
CA LEU A 211 -11.28 11.36 -1.83
C LEU A 211 -11.63 9.99 -1.24
N ALA A 212 -10.65 9.27 -0.71
CA ALA A 212 -10.84 7.87 -0.31
C ALA A 212 -11.92 7.65 0.77
N PRO A 213 -12.01 8.45 1.86
CA PRO A 213 -13.11 8.33 2.82
C PRO A 213 -14.49 8.56 2.17
N LEU A 214 -14.61 9.56 1.29
CA LEU A 214 -15.86 9.88 0.58
C LEU A 214 -16.31 8.70 -0.28
N LEU A 215 -15.38 8.07 -1.00
CA LEU A 215 -15.67 6.88 -1.80
C LEU A 215 -16.08 5.69 -0.91
N ILE A 216 -15.37 5.42 0.18
CA ILE A 216 -15.69 4.33 1.13
C ILE A 216 -17.08 4.50 1.73
N GLU A 217 -17.49 5.74 2.00
CA GLU A 217 -18.82 6.08 2.51
C GLU A 217 -19.89 6.16 1.42
N LYS A 218 -19.52 5.92 0.14
CA LYS A 218 -20.38 6.08 -1.04
C LYS A 218 -20.96 7.49 -1.18
N ASN A 219 -20.26 8.50 -0.64
CA ASN A 219 -20.57 9.91 -0.82
C ASN A 219 -19.96 10.43 -2.15
N PHE A 220 -20.52 9.95 -3.27
CA PHE A 220 -20.02 10.30 -4.59
C PHE A 220 -20.23 11.77 -4.95
N GLU A 221 -21.29 12.40 -4.45
CA GLU A 221 -21.51 13.84 -4.59
C GLU A 221 -20.39 14.63 -3.90
N GLY A 222 -20.07 14.29 -2.64
CA GLY A 222 -18.95 14.90 -1.92
C GLY A 222 -17.61 14.67 -2.63
N ALA A 223 -17.39 13.47 -3.18
CA ALA A 223 -16.20 13.16 -3.98
C ALA A 223 -16.08 14.05 -5.23
N SER A 224 -17.20 14.26 -5.94
CA SER A 224 -17.25 15.15 -7.10
C SER A 224 -17.03 16.62 -6.71
N LEU A 225 -17.63 17.07 -5.61
CA LEU A 225 -17.43 18.43 -5.09
C LEU A 225 -15.97 18.68 -4.69
N ALA A 226 -15.30 17.73 -4.03
CA ALA A 226 -13.89 17.84 -3.68
C ALA A 226 -13.00 17.93 -4.93
N TYR A 227 -13.31 17.14 -5.97
CA TYR A 227 -12.61 17.21 -7.26
C TYR A 227 -12.78 18.58 -7.93
N LEU A 228 -14.01 19.08 -8.02
CA LEU A 228 -14.33 20.35 -8.67
C LEU A 228 -13.75 21.55 -7.90
N ASP A 229 -13.79 21.52 -6.56
CA ASP A 229 -13.18 22.54 -5.72
C ASP A 229 -11.66 22.64 -5.94
N LEU A 230 -10.96 21.49 -5.98
CA LEU A 230 -9.53 21.49 -6.30
C LEU A 230 -9.27 21.95 -7.74
N ALA A 231 -10.12 21.57 -8.70
CA ALA A 231 -10.01 22.05 -10.07
C ALA A 231 -10.16 23.57 -10.16
N HIS A 232 -11.11 24.17 -9.45
CA HIS A 232 -11.29 25.62 -9.39
C HIS A 232 -10.09 26.32 -8.74
N LYS A 233 -9.57 25.81 -7.62
CA LYS A 233 -8.36 26.36 -6.98
C LYS A 233 -7.14 26.32 -7.90
N LEU A 234 -6.98 25.24 -8.68
CA LEU A 234 -5.92 25.13 -9.69
C LEU A 234 -6.12 26.12 -10.85
N GLN A 235 -7.35 26.28 -11.35
CA GLN A 235 -7.67 27.26 -12.41
C GLN A 235 -7.38 28.69 -11.97
N ASP A 236 -7.66 29.01 -10.71
CA ASP A 236 -7.54 30.37 -10.17
C ASP A 236 -6.13 30.65 -9.62
N GLY A 237 -5.22 29.67 -9.64
CA GLY A 237 -3.84 29.83 -9.15
C GLY A 237 -3.76 29.99 -7.62
N GLN A 238 -4.70 29.38 -6.90
CA GLN A 238 -4.83 29.48 -5.43
C GLN A 238 -4.04 28.39 -4.68
N ILE A 239 -3.33 27.52 -5.38
CA ILE A 239 -2.50 26.48 -4.76
C ILE A 239 -1.08 26.99 -4.60
N SER A 240 -0.47 26.72 -3.45
CA SER A 240 0.91 27.07 -3.16
C SER A 240 1.88 26.27 -4.05
N PRO A 241 2.97 26.87 -4.58
CA PRO A 241 3.96 26.14 -5.37
C PRO A 241 4.59 24.97 -4.61
N GLU A 242 4.68 25.02 -3.29
CA GLU A 242 5.16 23.93 -2.43
C GLU A 242 4.29 22.67 -2.54
N ASP A 243 3.00 22.81 -2.85
CA ASP A 243 2.05 21.70 -2.92
C ASP A 243 1.97 21.06 -4.31
N PHE A 244 2.21 21.84 -5.39
CA PHE A 244 2.26 21.30 -6.76
C PHE A 244 3.68 21.10 -7.30
N CYS A 245 4.72 21.43 -6.54
CA CYS A 245 6.09 21.16 -6.97
C CYS A 245 6.41 19.66 -6.96
N ARG A 246 7.45 19.32 -7.73
CA ARG A 246 8.14 18.04 -7.66
C ARG A 246 9.54 18.27 -7.14
N TRP A 247 9.93 17.44 -6.18
CA TRP A 247 11.28 17.44 -5.65
C TRP A 247 12.19 16.57 -6.49
N GLU A 248 13.18 17.18 -7.12
CA GLU A 248 14.13 16.52 -8.00
C GLU A 248 15.54 16.57 -7.42
N ARG A 249 16.28 15.48 -7.57
CA ARG A 249 17.69 15.42 -7.16
C ARG A 249 18.58 15.71 -8.36
N ILE A 250 19.44 16.70 -8.24
CA ILE A 250 20.45 17.02 -9.25
C ILE A 250 21.56 15.98 -9.17
N SER A 251 21.83 15.35 -10.31
CA SER A 251 22.83 14.30 -10.46
C SER A 251 23.66 14.55 -11.72
N LYS A 252 24.79 13.85 -11.88
CA LYS A 252 25.55 13.87 -13.14
C LYS A 252 24.67 13.53 -14.36
N LYS A 253 23.70 12.63 -14.19
CA LYS A 253 22.76 12.22 -15.25
C LYS A 253 21.79 13.33 -15.64
N THR A 254 21.51 14.29 -14.75
CA THR A 254 20.61 15.41 -15.02
C THR A 254 21.11 16.23 -16.21
N PHE A 255 22.41 16.48 -16.28
CA PHE A 255 23.02 17.28 -17.35
C PHE A 255 23.42 16.47 -18.59
N SER A 256 23.63 15.16 -18.47
CA SER A 256 24.04 14.31 -19.60
C SER A 256 22.88 13.63 -20.34
N ASN A 257 21.70 13.49 -19.72
CA ASN A 257 20.55 12.82 -20.34
C ASN A 257 19.66 13.82 -21.12
N PRO A 258 19.47 13.66 -22.45
CA PRO A 258 18.62 14.53 -23.25
C PRO A 258 17.17 14.64 -22.75
N ASN A 259 16.62 13.60 -22.11
CA ASN A 259 15.26 13.63 -21.57
C ASN A 259 15.11 14.52 -20.33
N LEU A 260 16.22 14.93 -19.72
CA LEU A 260 16.26 15.77 -18.53
C LEU A 260 16.63 17.22 -18.85
N ARG A 261 16.68 17.64 -20.13
CA ARG A 261 17.04 19.01 -20.56
C ARG A 261 16.30 20.11 -19.81
N ARG A 262 14.99 19.94 -19.59
CA ARG A 262 14.17 20.90 -18.84
C ARG A 262 14.63 21.04 -17.39
N LEU A 263 14.94 19.92 -16.74
CA LEU A 263 15.43 19.88 -15.36
C LEU A 263 16.87 20.41 -15.27
N ALA A 264 17.71 20.08 -16.25
CA ALA A 264 19.08 20.59 -16.35
C ALA A 264 19.10 22.13 -16.40
N LYS A 265 18.21 22.73 -17.21
CA LYS A 265 18.05 24.19 -17.27
C LYS A 265 17.55 24.78 -15.95
N ALA A 266 16.56 24.16 -15.31
CA ALA A 266 16.03 24.63 -14.02
C ALA A 266 17.05 24.52 -12.86
N GLY A 267 18.02 23.62 -12.99
CA GLY A 267 19.06 23.34 -11.98
C GLY A 267 20.46 23.80 -12.38
N GLU A 268 20.60 24.72 -13.35
CA GLU A 268 21.91 25.16 -13.87
C GLU A 268 22.81 25.73 -12.77
N ASP A 269 22.23 26.48 -11.83
CA ASP A 269 22.94 27.04 -10.67
C ASP A 269 23.03 26.09 -9.46
N SER A 270 22.62 24.82 -9.61
CA SER A 270 22.58 23.84 -8.52
C SER A 270 23.79 22.89 -8.56
N LYS A 271 24.25 22.44 -7.41
CA LYS A 271 25.36 21.49 -7.30
C LYS A 271 24.84 20.05 -7.45
N ILE A 272 25.71 19.17 -7.94
CA ILE A 272 25.42 17.73 -7.96
C ILE A 272 25.21 17.24 -6.52
N GLY A 273 24.07 16.60 -6.28
CA GLY A 273 23.64 16.15 -4.95
C GLY A 273 22.50 16.99 -4.38
N ASP A 274 22.32 18.22 -4.86
CA ASP A 274 21.27 19.12 -4.39
C ASP A 274 19.88 18.54 -4.69
N LYS A 275 18.93 18.93 -3.84
CA LYS A 275 17.51 18.61 -3.99
C LYS A 275 16.76 19.91 -4.21
N ILE A 276 16.16 20.07 -5.38
CA ILE A 276 15.44 21.29 -5.77
C ILE A 276 13.95 21.00 -5.93
N ALA A 277 13.11 21.96 -5.58
CA ALA A 277 11.67 21.93 -5.86
C ALA A 277 11.41 22.64 -7.19
N VAL A 278 10.79 21.94 -8.14
CA VAL A 278 10.50 22.48 -9.48
C VAL A 278 9.03 22.35 -9.84
N TYR A 279 8.53 23.29 -10.63
CA TYR A 279 7.20 23.26 -11.23
C TYR A 279 7.28 23.48 -12.74
N GLN A 280 6.22 23.10 -13.46
CA GLN A 280 6.08 23.35 -14.90
C GLN A 280 5.43 24.71 -15.14
N ARG A 281 6.06 25.53 -15.97
CA ARG A 281 5.53 26.81 -16.43
C ARG A 281 4.61 26.62 -17.64
N GLU A 282 3.76 27.60 -17.94
CA GLU A 282 2.83 27.60 -19.09
C GLU A 282 3.51 27.31 -20.45
N ASP A 283 4.76 27.74 -20.63
CA ASP A 283 5.56 27.47 -21.85
C ASP A 283 6.12 26.04 -21.91
N GLY A 284 5.80 25.21 -20.91
CA GLY A 284 6.29 23.85 -20.76
C GLY A 284 7.71 23.76 -20.20
N SER A 285 8.39 24.86 -19.84
CA SER A 285 9.70 24.79 -19.16
C SER A 285 9.54 24.37 -17.68
N LEU A 286 10.67 24.13 -17.00
CA LEU A 286 10.68 23.92 -15.56
C LEU A 286 11.36 25.11 -14.89
N ALA A 287 10.80 25.56 -13.77
CA ALA A 287 11.40 26.58 -12.92
C ALA A 287 11.45 26.09 -11.46
N ARG A 288 12.39 26.64 -10.69
CA ARG A 288 12.45 26.41 -9.24
C ARG A 288 11.36 27.21 -8.54
N THR A 289 10.77 26.65 -7.49
CA THR A 289 9.75 27.32 -6.68
C THR A 289 10.26 28.60 -6.00
N ASP A 290 11.57 28.69 -5.74
CA ASP A 290 12.22 29.90 -5.20
C ASP A 290 12.08 31.12 -6.14
N PHE A 291 11.79 30.88 -7.42
CA PHE A 291 11.55 31.90 -8.45
C PHE A 291 10.12 31.79 -8.99
N PHE A 292 9.17 31.44 -8.13
CA PHE A 292 7.77 31.32 -8.52
C PHE A 292 7.21 32.66 -9.01
N ALA A 293 6.63 32.67 -10.22
CA ALA A 293 6.20 33.88 -10.91
C ALA A 293 4.70 33.86 -11.29
N HIS A 294 3.91 32.96 -10.66
CA HIS A 294 2.49 32.76 -10.97
C HIS A 294 2.20 32.40 -12.43
N ASP A 295 3.13 31.67 -13.05
CA ASP A 295 3.08 31.20 -14.43
C ASP A 295 3.07 29.67 -14.50
N GLU A 296 2.54 29.01 -13.47
CA GLU A 296 2.33 27.58 -13.45
C GLU A 296 1.43 27.13 -14.61
N ASP A 297 1.77 26.00 -15.23
CA ASP A 297 0.95 25.40 -16.27
C ASP A 297 -0.33 24.80 -15.68
N ARG A 298 -1.37 25.61 -15.60
CA ARG A 298 -2.68 25.21 -15.06
C ARG A 298 -3.33 24.10 -15.88
N LYS A 299 -3.08 24.04 -17.19
CA LYS A 299 -3.58 22.96 -18.05
C LYS A 299 -2.90 21.64 -17.69
N TYR A 300 -1.60 21.65 -17.46
CA TYR A 300 -0.86 20.51 -16.96
C TYR A 300 -1.40 20.07 -15.60
N LEU A 301 -1.60 21.00 -14.65
CA LEU A 301 -2.10 20.66 -13.31
C LEU A 301 -3.52 20.09 -13.32
N LEU A 302 -4.43 20.64 -14.12
CA LEU A 302 -5.79 20.10 -14.29
C LEU A 302 -5.78 18.71 -14.92
N ARG A 303 -4.93 18.48 -15.93
CA ARG A 303 -4.73 17.14 -16.49
C ARG A 303 -4.20 16.19 -15.42
N ARG A 304 -3.23 16.61 -14.59
CA ARG A 304 -2.69 15.77 -13.52
C ARG A 304 -3.73 15.45 -12.43
N LEU A 305 -4.63 16.38 -12.13
CA LEU A 305 -5.78 16.13 -11.27
C LEU A 305 -6.69 15.04 -11.89
N HIS A 306 -7.05 15.19 -13.16
CA HIS A 306 -7.84 14.19 -13.87
C HIS A 306 -7.14 12.82 -13.94
N ASP A 307 -5.85 12.76 -14.31
CA ASP A 307 -5.03 11.54 -14.27
C ASP A 307 -4.99 10.89 -12.88
N THR A 308 -5.18 11.68 -11.82
CA THR A 308 -5.23 11.19 -10.44
C THR A 308 -6.60 10.60 -10.11
N ALA A 309 -7.69 11.23 -10.55
CA ALA A 309 -9.03 10.67 -10.49
C ALA A 309 -9.16 9.39 -11.34
N GLU A 310 -8.52 9.35 -12.51
CA GLU A 310 -8.51 8.20 -13.45
C GLU A 310 -8.02 6.90 -12.80
N ARG A 311 -7.20 7.01 -11.74
CA ARG A 311 -6.73 5.85 -10.96
C ARG A 311 -7.90 5.06 -10.35
N PHE A 312 -9.04 5.71 -10.13
CA PHE A 312 -10.26 5.14 -9.56
C PHE A 312 -11.31 4.80 -10.62
N HIS A 313 -11.02 4.96 -11.91
CA HIS A 313 -11.99 4.74 -12.98
C HIS A 313 -12.59 3.33 -12.96
N THR A 314 -11.82 2.31 -12.56
CA THR A 314 -12.31 0.91 -12.49
C THR A 314 -13.43 0.70 -11.47
N LEU A 315 -13.71 1.67 -10.60
CA LEU A 315 -14.78 1.62 -9.61
C LEU A 315 -16.15 2.06 -10.17
N PHE A 316 -16.18 2.63 -11.37
CA PHE A 316 -17.34 3.28 -11.96
C PHE A 316 -17.52 2.83 -13.41
N ASP A 317 -18.71 2.98 -13.95
CA ASP A 317 -18.89 2.99 -15.40
C ASP A 317 -18.37 4.30 -16.02
N ASP A 318 -18.09 4.30 -17.33
CA ASP A 318 -17.54 5.44 -18.05
C ASP A 318 -18.40 6.71 -17.93
N ALA A 319 -19.74 6.57 -17.89
CA ALA A 319 -20.66 7.70 -17.89
C ALA A 319 -20.74 8.35 -16.50
N GLU A 320 -20.81 7.52 -15.46
CA GLU A 320 -20.76 7.93 -14.07
C GLU A 320 -19.41 8.57 -13.74
N PHE A 321 -18.30 7.97 -14.15
CA PHE A 321 -16.97 8.54 -13.93
C PHE A 321 -16.85 9.94 -14.53
N LYS A 322 -17.25 10.12 -15.80
CA LYS A 322 -17.21 11.42 -16.49
C LYS A 322 -18.12 12.46 -15.84
N LYS A 323 -19.23 12.02 -15.24
CA LYS A 323 -20.14 12.90 -14.49
C LYS A 323 -19.50 13.35 -13.16
N LEU A 324 -18.85 12.44 -12.44
CA LEU A 324 -18.25 12.72 -11.13
C LEU A 324 -16.94 13.49 -11.25
N PHE A 325 -16.12 13.16 -12.24
CA PHE A 325 -14.76 13.67 -12.45
C PHE A 325 -14.58 14.19 -13.89
N PRO A 326 -15.31 15.25 -14.30
CA PRO A 326 -15.27 15.74 -15.67
C PRO A 326 -13.91 16.34 -16.01
N ASN A 327 -13.55 16.30 -17.29
CA ASN A 327 -12.30 16.90 -17.76
C ASN A 327 -12.40 18.44 -17.77
N VAL A 328 -11.84 19.08 -16.72
CA VAL A 328 -11.91 20.53 -16.53
C VAL A 328 -10.87 21.25 -17.40
N GLN A 329 -11.33 22.18 -18.23
CA GLN A 329 -10.47 23.02 -19.05
C GLN A 329 -10.04 24.29 -18.30
N PRO A 330 -8.85 24.86 -18.54
CA PRO A 330 -8.48 26.15 -17.97
C PRO A 330 -9.45 27.26 -18.40
N LYS A 331 -9.73 28.24 -17.53
CA LYS A 331 -10.51 29.43 -17.91
C LYS A 331 -9.79 30.14 -19.05
N VAL A 332 -10.49 30.37 -20.17
CA VAL A 332 -9.97 31.26 -21.23
C VAL A 332 -9.85 32.64 -20.59
N ARG A 333 -8.64 33.16 -20.45
CA ARG A 333 -8.45 34.60 -20.19
C ARG A 333 -9.04 35.30 -21.41
N ASN A 334 -10.27 35.81 -21.30
CA ASN A 334 -10.74 36.81 -22.24
C ASN A 334 -9.72 37.94 -22.16
N GLN A 335 -8.92 38.08 -23.22
CA GLN A 335 -8.28 39.35 -23.50
C GLN A 335 -9.44 40.34 -23.61
N LEU A 336 -9.65 41.13 -22.56
CA LEU A 336 -10.30 42.41 -22.70
C LEU A 336 -9.40 43.18 -23.67
N THR A 337 -9.69 43.07 -24.96
CA THR A 337 -9.42 44.12 -25.94
C THR A 337 -10.11 45.37 -25.40
N LEU A 338 -9.38 46.12 -24.58
CA LEU A 338 -9.66 47.52 -24.32
C LEU A 338 -9.28 48.24 -25.63
N PHE A 339 -10.33 48.55 -26.40
CA PHE A 339 -10.30 49.66 -27.34
C PHE A 339 -10.05 50.98 -26.59
#